data_AF-A0A832EAX8-F1
#
_entry.id   AF-A0A832EAX8-F1
#
_cell.length_a   1.000
_cell.length_b   1.000
_cell.length_c   1.000
_cell.angle_alpha   90.00
_cell.angle_beta   90.00
_cell.angle_gamma   90.00
#
_symmetry.space_group_name_H-M   'P 1'
#
loop_
_entity.id
_entity.type
_entity.pdbx_description
1 polymer ?
#
loop_
_entity_poly.entity_id
_entity_poly.type
_entity_poly.pdbx_seq_one_letter_code
_entity_poly.pdbx_strand_id
1 'polypeptide(L)'
;MRECRNRVKDYVQDGYRRLYRQGARGNVPIVQGKALACRLGYDARLVERVPEALWTRFFPCGNPIPWIPSGLPPRAKVLNLGAGVGLDGFFLASAQTVSVGRIVHVDVAREALRLGKAFMMARFGGHDAETVRMHWVQADGERLPFGDEAFDLVLMNGVFNLFETKEKLLAEVRRVLNKTGTLLI
;
A
#
# COMPACT_ATOMS: atom_id res chain seq x y z
N MET A 1 19.78 10.46 -21.91
CA MET A 1 18.88 9.34 -21.53
C MET A 1 18.53 9.32 -20.05
N ARG A 2 19.49 9.24 -19.11
CA ARG A 2 19.24 9.22 -17.65
C ARG A 2 18.43 10.42 -17.13
N GLU A 3 18.72 11.60 -17.68
CA GLU A 3 18.08 12.88 -17.33
C GLU A 3 16.60 12.95 -17.71
N CYS A 4 16.21 12.32 -18.83
CA CYS A 4 14.81 12.23 -19.26
C CYS A 4 14.00 11.26 -18.38
N ARG A 5 14.63 10.18 -17.88
CA ARG A 5 13.99 9.19 -16.99
C ARG A 5 13.65 9.78 -15.62
N ASN A 6 14.59 10.54 -15.04
CA ASN A 6 14.34 11.23 -13.77
C ASN A 6 13.12 12.17 -13.88
N ARG A 7 12.92 12.84 -15.03
CA ARG A 7 11.77 13.72 -15.25
C ARG A 7 10.42 13.00 -15.19
N VAL A 8 10.30 11.77 -15.70
CA VAL A 8 9.03 11.02 -15.66
C VAL A 8 8.71 10.60 -14.24
N LYS A 9 9.71 10.06 -13.54
CA LYS A 9 9.56 9.66 -12.14
C LYS A 9 9.14 10.83 -11.26
N ASP A 10 9.86 11.95 -11.34
CA ASP A 10 9.57 13.15 -10.57
C ASP A 10 8.16 13.68 -10.90
N TYR A 11 7.78 13.67 -12.18
CA TYR A 11 6.44 14.07 -12.61
C TYR A 11 5.33 13.20 -12.00
N VAL A 12 5.50 11.88 -11.99
CA VAL A 12 4.53 10.94 -11.40
C VAL A 12 4.44 11.13 -9.89
N GLN A 13 5.59 11.18 -9.20
CA GLN A 13 5.62 11.38 -7.75
C GLN A 13 4.98 12.71 -7.35
N ASP A 14 5.27 13.79 -8.06
CA ASP A 14 4.68 15.09 -7.80
C ASP A 14 3.18 15.12 -8.13
N GLY A 15 2.74 14.40 -9.17
CA GLY A 15 1.34 14.18 -9.49
C GLY A 15 0.58 13.57 -8.30
N TYR A 16 1.08 12.46 -7.75
CA TYR A 16 0.46 11.81 -6.60
C TYR A 16 0.56 12.64 -5.31
N ARG A 17 1.68 13.33 -5.06
CA ARG A 17 1.78 14.27 -3.91
C ARG A 17 0.73 15.37 -3.99
N ARG A 18 0.51 15.95 -5.18
CA ARG A 18 -0.57 16.93 -5.41
C ARG A 18 -1.94 16.31 -5.19
N LEU A 19 -2.18 15.11 -5.74
CA LEU A 19 -3.43 14.36 -5.57
C LEU A 19 -3.79 14.17 -4.09
N TYR A 20 -2.83 13.78 -3.25
CA TYR A 20 -3.09 13.57 -1.82
C TYR A 20 -3.29 14.87 -1.03
N ARG A 21 -2.65 15.97 -1.43
CA ARG A 21 -2.82 17.30 -0.82
C ARG A 21 -4.17 17.93 -1.16
N GLN A 22 -4.59 17.83 -2.43
CA GLN A 22 -5.71 18.62 -2.97
C GLN A 22 -6.96 17.79 -3.26
N GLY A 23 -6.87 16.46 -3.17
CA GLY A 23 -7.90 15.53 -3.64
C GLY A 23 -7.84 15.34 -5.17
N ALA A 24 -8.55 14.33 -5.67
CA ALA A 24 -8.73 14.14 -7.11
C ALA A 24 -9.46 15.33 -7.74
N ARG A 25 -8.85 15.95 -8.77
CA ARG A 25 -9.46 17.00 -9.58
C ARG A 25 -9.48 16.55 -11.03
N GLY A 26 -10.66 16.21 -11.52
CA GLY A 26 -10.88 15.79 -12.91
C GLY A 26 -12.04 14.80 -13.03
N ASN A 27 -12.90 15.01 -14.02
CA ASN A 27 -13.93 14.06 -14.43
C ASN A 27 -13.30 12.99 -15.32
N VAL A 28 -12.53 12.07 -14.73
CA VAL A 28 -12.22 10.81 -15.41
C VAL A 28 -13.33 9.84 -15.02
N PRO A 29 -14.03 9.16 -15.96
CA PRO A 29 -15.17 8.29 -15.66
C PRO A 29 -14.76 6.95 -15.01
N ILE A 30 -13.78 6.99 -14.11
CA ILE A 30 -13.31 5.84 -13.34
C ILE A 30 -13.96 5.95 -11.97
N VAL A 31 -14.79 4.96 -11.64
CA VAL A 31 -15.33 4.81 -10.27
C VAL A 31 -14.15 4.69 -9.32
N GLN A 32 -14.12 5.49 -8.25
CA GLN A 32 -13.00 5.58 -7.30
C GLN A 32 -13.49 5.41 -5.85
N GLY A 33 -12.55 5.34 -4.90
CA GLY A 33 -12.85 5.35 -3.47
C GLY A 33 -13.78 4.21 -3.02
N LYS A 34 -14.76 4.53 -2.16
CA LYS A 34 -15.69 3.56 -1.55
C LYS A 34 -16.44 2.73 -2.59
N ALA A 35 -17.00 3.40 -3.60
CA ALA A 35 -17.78 2.73 -4.64
C ALA A 35 -16.95 1.73 -5.44
N LEU A 36 -15.68 2.05 -5.72
CA LEU A 36 -14.76 1.13 -6.39
C LEU A 36 -14.40 -0.04 -5.47
N ALA A 37 -14.08 0.24 -4.21
CA ALA A 37 -13.77 -0.81 -3.23
C ALA A 37 -14.91 -1.84 -3.09
N CYS A 38 -16.17 -1.38 -3.04
CA CYS A 38 -17.33 -2.29 -3.03
C CYS A 38 -17.38 -3.16 -4.30
N ARG A 39 -17.17 -2.59 -5.48
CA ARG A 39 -17.18 -3.34 -6.76
C ARG A 39 -16.03 -4.34 -6.87
N LEU A 40 -14.88 -4.01 -6.29
CA LEU A 40 -13.71 -4.88 -6.23
C LEU A 40 -13.84 -5.97 -5.14
N GLY A 41 -14.93 -5.99 -4.39
CA GLY A 41 -15.22 -7.04 -3.41
C GLY A 41 -14.44 -6.92 -2.10
N TYR A 42 -14.04 -5.71 -1.70
CA TYR A 42 -13.55 -5.47 -0.34
C TYR A 42 -14.65 -5.77 0.68
N ASP A 43 -14.29 -6.31 1.86
CA ASP A 43 -15.26 -6.72 2.87
C ASP A 43 -16.16 -5.55 3.29
N ALA A 44 -17.45 -5.65 2.97
CA ALA A 44 -18.44 -4.61 3.23
C ALA A 44 -18.51 -4.22 4.72
N ARG A 45 -18.27 -5.17 5.64
CA ARG A 45 -18.27 -4.91 7.09
C ARG A 45 -17.12 -4.01 7.52
N LEU A 46 -16.02 -4.04 6.77
CA LEU A 46 -14.84 -3.22 7.00
C LEU A 46 -14.90 -1.90 6.22
N VAL A 47 -15.51 -1.92 5.03
CA VAL A 47 -15.74 -0.71 4.23
C VAL A 47 -16.50 0.35 5.03
N GLU A 48 -17.53 -0.03 5.77
CA GLU A 48 -18.29 0.91 6.62
C GLU A 48 -17.51 1.47 7.83
N ARG A 49 -16.33 0.91 8.13
CA ARG A 49 -15.46 1.36 9.23
C ARG A 49 -14.41 2.38 8.79
N VAL A 50 -14.31 2.65 7.48
CA VAL A 50 -13.34 3.61 6.92
C VAL A 50 -13.98 4.99 6.81
N PRO A 51 -13.35 6.05 7.37
CA PRO A 51 -13.85 7.42 7.25
C PRO A 51 -13.92 7.90 5.80
N GLU A 52 -14.97 8.66 5.49
CA GLU A 52 -15.22 9.20 4.15
C GLU A 52 -14.02 9.98 3.58
N ALA A 53 -13.29 10.70 4.45
CA ALA A 53 -12.11 11.46 4.08
C ALA A 53 -10.99 10.61 3.45
N LEU A 54 -10.90 9.32 3.77
CA LEU A 54 -9.91 8.40 3.18
C LEU A 54 -10.36 7.84 1.83
N TRP A 55 -11.67 7.69 1.60
CA TRP A 55 -12.18 7.20 0.33
C TRP A 55 -11.85 8.11 -0.84
N THR A 56 -11.83 9.42 -0.61
CA THR A 56 -11.39 10.42 -1.60
C THR A 56 -9.90 10.32 -1.96
N ARG A 57 -9.13 9.48 -1.26
CA ARG A 57 -7.68 9.27 -1.40
C ARG A 57 -7.31 7.81 -1.59
N PHE A 58 -8.29 6.96 -1.92
CA PHE A 58 -8.06 5.56 -2.20
C PHE A 58 -8.27 5.26 -3.68
N PHE A 59 -7.21 4.80 -4.33
CA PHE A 59 -7.13 4.60 -5.77
C PHE A 59 -6.65 3.18 -6.11
N PRO A 60 -7.38 2.12 -5.67
CA PRO A 60 -6.98 0.75 -5.95
C PRO A 60 -7.13 0.42 -7.43
N CYS A 61 -6.32 -0.50 -7.94
CA CYS A 61 -6.55 -1.13 -9.24
C CYS A 61 -7.24 -2.50 -9.12
N GLY A 62 -7.18 -3.12 -7.94
CA GLY A 62 -7.83 -4.39 -7.62
C GLY A 62 -8.06 -4.58 -6.12
N ASN A 63 -8.55 -5.77 -5.76
CA ASN A 63 -8.61 -6.24 -4.37
C ASN A 63 -7.64 -7.43 -4.20
N PRO A 64 -6.47 -7.22 -3.59
CA PRO A 64 -5.46 -8.28 -3.45
C PRO A 64 -5.76 -9.24 -2.30
N ILE A 65 -6.66 -8.88 -1.37
CA ILE A 65 -6.86 -9.61 -0.11
C ILE A 65 -7.27 -11.08 -0.29
N PRO A 66 -8.18 -11.44 -1.22
CA PRO A 66 -8.55 -12.83 -1.46
C PRO A 66 -7.42 -13.70 -2.04
N TRP A 67 -6.38 -13.08 -2.60
CA TRP A 67 -5.29 -13.75 -3.30
C TRP A 67 -4.05 -13.94 -2.45
N ILE A 68 -4.13 -13.57 -1.17
CA ILE A 68 -3.00 -13.75 -0.25
C ILE A 68 -2.79 -15.25 -0.01
N PRO A 69 -1.56 -15.77 -0.18
CA PRO A 69 -1.30 -17.19 0.00
C PRO A 69 -1.61 -17.67 1.41
N SER A 70 -2.23 -18.84 1.54
CA SER A 70 -2.48 -19.50 2.82
C SER A 70 -1.21 -20.01 3.52
N GLY A 71 -0.10 -20.11 2.79
CA GLY A 71 1.19 -20.62 3.29
C GLY A 71 2.10 -19.57 3.94
N LEU A 72 1.62 -18.36 4.23
CA LEU A 72 2.43 -17.36 4.92
C LEU A 72 2.76 -17.83 6.36
N PRO A 73 3.98 -17.55 6.86
CA PRO A 73 4.35 -17.94 8.21
C PRO A 73 3.47 -17.21 9.25
N PRO A 74 3.27 -17.81 10.45
CA PRO A 74 2.59 -17.12 11.54
C PRO A 74 3.25 -15.78 11.83
N ARG A 75 2.44 -14.73 12.02
CA ARG A 75 2.91 -13.36 12.25
C ARG A 75 3.75 -12.81 11.08
N ALA A 76 3.36 -13.12 9.84
CA ALA A 76 4.03 -12.66 8.64
C ALA A 76 4.30 -11.13 8.64
N LYS A 77 5.46 -10.75 8.10
CA LYS A 77 5.87 -9.37 7.85
C LYS A 77 5.53 -9.00 6.42
N VAL A 78 4.67 -8.01 6.28
CA VAL A 78 4.15 -7.55 4.99
C VAL A 78 4.71 -6.15 4.71
N LEU A 79 5.21 -5.94 3.50
CA LEU A 79 5.49 -4.63 2.94
C LEU A 79 4.36 -4.26 1.99
N ASN A 80 3.56 -3.26 2.34
CA ASN A 80 2.58 -2.64 1.45
C ASN A 80 3.27 -1.48 0.71
N LEU A 81 3.63 -1.68 -0.55
CA LEU A 81 4.41 -0.76 -1.37
C LEU A 81 3.50 0.07 -2.28
N GLY A 82 3.63 1.39 -2.23
CA GLY A 82 2.64 2.30 -2.82
C GLY A 82 1.37 2.35 -1.98
N ALA A 83 1.52 2.33 -0.65
CA ALA A 83 0.42 2.12 0.27
C ALA A 83 -0.64 3.24 0.26
N GLY A 84 -0.31 4.43 -0.25
CA GLY A 84 -1.17 5.61 -0.15
C GLY A 84 -1.60 5.88 1.29
N VAL A 85 -2.92 5.89 1.53
CA VAL A 85 -3.50 6.06 2.88
C VAL A 85 -3.63 4.74 3.66
N GLY A 86 -3.10 3.64 3.13
CA GLY A 86 -2.89 2.38 3.84
C GLY A 86 -4.09 1.43 3.90
N LEU A 87 -5.15 1.63 3.11
CA LEU A 87 -6.36 0.81 3.23
C LEU A 87 -6.13 -0.67 2.91
N ASP A 88 -5.29 -1.03 1.94
CA ASP A 88 -5.00 -2.44 1.67
C ASP A 88 -4.41 -3.15 2.90
N GLY A 89 -3.55 -2.45 3.67
CA GLY A 89 -3.06 -2.98 4.93
C GLY A 89 -4.10 -2.99 6.04
N PHE A 90 -5.07 -2.05 6.06
CA PHE A 90 -6.22 -2.11 6.97
C PHE A 90 -7.06 -3.37 6.73
N PHE A 91 -7.42 -3.61 5.47
CA PHE A 91 -8.22 -4.77 5.09
C PHE A 91 -7.47 -6.06 5.35
N LEU A 92 -6.16 -6.11 5.05
CA LEU A 92 -5.31 -7.26 5.36
C LEU A 92 -5.22 -7.52 6.87
N ALA A 93 -4.93 -6.50 7.68
CA ALA A 93 -4.85 -6.66 9.13
C ALA A 93 -6.18 -7.11 9.77
N SER A 94 -7.30 -6.81 9.11
CA SER A 94 -8.64 -7.17 9.56
C SER A 94 -9.14 -8.48 8.95
N ALA A 95 -8.42 -9.06 7.99
CA ALA A 95 -8.77 -10.32 7.35
C ALA A 95 -8.39 -11.48 8.27
N GLN A 96 -9.35 -12.35 8.57
CA GLN A 96 -9.12 -13.52 9.44
C GLN A 96 -8.36 -14.65 8.73
N THR A 97 -8.12 -14.51 7.43
CA THR A 97 -7.52 -15.54 6.58
C THR A 97 -6.00 -15.65 6.74
N VAL A 98 -5.35 -14.66 7.37
CA VAL A 98 -3.88 -14.60 7.49
C VAL A 98 -3.47 -14.05 8.86
N SER A 99 -2.58 -14.75 9.55
CA SER A 99 -1.95 -14.25 10.78
C SER A 99 -0.83 -13.27 10.43
N VAL A 100 -1.17 -12.00 10.23
CA VAL A 100 -0.19 -10.94 9.96
C VAL A 100 0.39 -10.41 11.27
N GLY A 101 1.71 -10.35 11.38
CA GLY A 101 2.39 -9.84 12.58
C GLY A 101 2.84 -8.41 12.44
N ARG A 102 3.15 -7.98 11.21
CA ARG A 102 3.59 -6.62 10.91
C ARG A 102 3.24 -6.23 9.48
N ILE A 103 2.75 -5.01 9.28
CA ILE A 103 2.56 -4.35 8.00
C ILE A 103 3.39 -3.07 8.00
N VAL A 104 4.27 -2.92 7.02
CA VAL A 104 5.02 -1.69 6.76
C VAL A 104 4.45 -1.05 5.52
N HIS A 105 3.85 0.13 5.68
CA HIS A 105 3.32 0.95 4.59
C HIS A 105 4.44 1.84 4.06
N VAL A 106 4.75 1.70 2.77
CA VAL A 106 5.71 2.55 2.07
C VAL A 106 5.02 3.35 0.98
N ASP A 107 5.27 4.66 0.99
CA ASP A 107 4.85 5.55 -0.08
C ASP A 107 5.81 6.75 -0.20
N VAL A 108 5.84 7.36 -1.38
CA VAL A 108 6.61 8.59 -1.63
C VAL A 108 5.86 9.83 -1.13
N ALA A 109 4.53 9.75 -0.98
CA ALA A 109 3.65 10.82 -0.54
C ALA A 109 3.49 10.84 0.99
N ARG A 110 4.24 11.73 1.63
CA ARG A 110 4.22 11.91 3.09
C ARG A 110 2.82 12.20 3.64
N GLU A 111 2.04 12.97 2.90
CA GLU A 111 0.69 13.37 3.29
C GLU A 111 -0.27 12.17 3.33
N ALA A 112 -0.15 11.23 2.38
CA ALA A 112 -0.94 10.00 2.37
C ALA A 112 -0.63 9.13 3.59
N LEU A 113 0.66 8.92 3.88
CA LEU A 113 1.11 8.17 5.04
C LEU A 113 0.64 8.80 6.36
N ARG A 114 0.65 10.14 6.46
CA ARG A 114 0.17 10.85 7.66
C ARG A 114 -1.33 10.65 7.89
N LEU A 115 -2.14 10.75 6.83
CA LEU A 115 -3.58 10.54 6.92
C LEU A 115 -3.93 9.10 7.30
N GLY A 116 -3.29 8.12 6.65
CA GLY A 116 -3.45 6.71 6.98
C GLY A 116 -3.03 6.40 8.41
N LYS A 117 -1.87 6.91 8.85
CA LYS A 117 -1.38 6.74 10.21
C LYS A 117 -2.37 7.29 11.24
N ALA A 118 -2.87 8.51 11.05
CA ALA A 118 -3.84 9.11 11.97
C ALA A 118 -5.12 8.27 12.09
N PHE A 119 -5.63 7.75 10.97
CA PHE A 119 -6.78 6.86 10.97
C PHE A 119 -6.52 5.55 11.71
N MET A 120 -5.43 4.83 11.41
CA MET A 120 -5.12 3.58 12.12
C MET A 120 -4.87 3.82 13.60
N MET A 121 -4.23 4.94 13.96
CA MET A 121 -4.06 5.33 15.36
C MET A 121 -5.41 5.55 16.05
N ALA A 122 -6.36 6.24 15.42
CA ALA A 122 -7.69 6.43 15.99
C ALA A 122 -8.48 5.11 16.08
N ARG A 123 -8.35 4.23 15.08
CA ARG A 123 -9.14 2.99 14.99
C ARG A 123 -8.63 1.88 15.91
N PHE A 124 -7.33 1.82 16.14
CA PHE A 124 -6.66 0.76 16.90
C PHE A 124 -5.91 1.29 18.14
N GLY A 125 -6.02 2.58 18.46
CA GLY A 125 -5.42 3.18 19.67
C GLY A 125 -3.91 3.45 19.55
N GLY A 126 -3.38 3.56 18.34
CA GLY A 126 -1.94 3.68 18.09
C GLY A 126 -1.15 2.39 18.36
N HIS A 127 -1.83 1.36 18.85
CA HIS A 127 -1.36 0.00 18.89
C HIS A 127 -1.98 -0.77 17.74
N ASP A 128 -1.12 -1.35 16.92
CA ASP A 128 -1.25 -2.68 16.35
C ASP A 128 -2.53 -3.42 16.77
N ALA A 129 -3.48 -3.67 15.85
CA ALA A 129 -4.80 -4.24 16.13
C ALA A 129 -4.73 -5.56 16.94
N GLU A 130 -4.61 -5.50 18.27
CA GLU A 130 -4.26 -6.56 19.26
C GLU A 130 -3.16 -7.59 18.88
N THR A 131 -2.69 -7.60 17.63
CA THR A 131 -1.90 -8.67 16.99
C THR A 131 -1.02 -8.16 15.82
N VAL A 132 -1.44 -7.15 15.05
CA VAL A 132 -0.77 -6.75 13.79
C VAL A 132 -0.03 -5.42 13.88
N ARG A 133 1.31 -5.41 13.73
CA ARG A 133 2.09 -4.17 13.86
C ARG A 133 2.11 -3.24 12.65
N MET A 134 1.72 -1.97 12.79
CA MET A 134 1.66 -1.05 11.63
C MET A 134 2.78 0.01 11.66
N HIS A 135 3.56 0.09 10.59
CA HIS A 135 4.62 1.09 10.41
C HIS A 135 4.45 1.87 9.12
N TRP A 136 4.94 3.10 9.10
CA TRP A 136 4.76 4.04 7.99
C TRP A 136 6.12 4.63 7.63
N VAL A 137 6.58 4.40 6.41
CA VAL A 137 7.92 4.76 5.97
C VAL A 137 7.81 5.53 4.66
N GLN A 138 8.29 6.77 4.64
CA GLN A 138 8.40 7.50 3.39
C GLN A 138 9.66 7.02 2.66
N ALA A 139 9.49 6.33 1.54
CA ALA A 139 10.61 5.81 0.75
C ALA A 139 10.23 5.62 -0.71
N ASP A 140 11.25 5.45 -1.53
CA ASP A 140 11.12 5.13 -2.95
C ASP A 140 11.19 3.61 -3.14
N GLY A 141 10.29 3.04 -3.96
CA GLY A 141 10.27 1.59 -4.23
C GLY A 141 11.53 1.09 -4.94
N GLU A 142 12.27 1.96 -5.63
CA GLU A 142 13.57 1.62 -6.24
C GLU A 142 14.76 1.77 -5.27
N ARG A 143 14.53 2.16 -4.01
CA ARG A 143 15.55 2.23 -2.96
C ARG A 143 14.93 2.11 -1.57
N LEU A 144 14.61 0.89 -1.18
CA LEU A 144 13.92 0.58 0.06
C LEU A 144 14.89 0.61 1.26
N PRO A 145 14.55 1.29 2.37
CA PRO A 145 15.42 1.45 3.54
C PRO A 145 15.33 0.23 4.48
N PHE A 146 15.28 -0.97 3.92
CA PHE A 146 15.18 -2.22 4.66
C PHE A 146 16.35 -3.13 4.33
N GLY A 147 16.74 -3.98 5.28
CA GLY A 147 17.71 -5.05 5.03
C GLY A 147 17.17 -6.11 4.08
N ASP A 148 18.06 -6.99 3.66
CA ASP A 148 17.73 -8.11 2.80
C ASP A 148 16.84 -9.11 3.53
N GLU A 149 15.98 -9.82 2.79
CA GLU A 149 15.11 -10.88 3.31
C GLU A 149 14.22 -10.46 4.51
N ALA A 150 13.85 -9.18 4.57
CA ALA A 150 13.12 -8.58 5.69
C ALA A 150 11.61 -8.90 5.73
N PHE A 151 11.00 -9.29 4.61
CA PHE A 151 9.56 -9.47 4.46
C PHE A 151 9.18 -10.85 3.90
N ASP A 152 8.01 -11.33 4.34
CA ASP A 152 7.37 -12.56 3.87
C ASP A 152 6.44 -12.29 2.67
N LEU A 153 5.87 -11.09 2.61
CA LEU A 153 4.98 -10.65 1.54
C LEU A 153 5.31 -9.21 1.15
N VAL A 154 5.45 -8.95 -0.14
CA VAL A 154 5.38 -7.60 -0.70
C VAL A 154 4.07 -7.51 -1.47
N LEU A 155 3.23 -6.56 -1.06
CA LEU A 155 1.96 -6.24 -1.71
C LEU A 155 2.11 -4.94 -2.50
N MET A 156 1.71 -4.97 -3.77
CA MET A 156 1.61 -3.81 -4.66
C MET A 156 0.21 -3.78 -5.26
N ASN A 157 -0.51 -2.66 -5.15
CA ASN A 157 -1.83 -2.51 -5.80
C ASN A 157 -1.82 -1.21 -6.62
N GLY A 158 -1.76 -1.34 -7.94
CA GLY A 158 -1.75 -0.18 -8.86
C GLY A 158 -0.44 0.62 -8.92
N VAL A 159 0.60 0.25 -8.16
CA VAL A 159 1.86 1.01 -8.09
C VAL A 159 2.88 0.62 -9.17
N PHE A 160 2.92 -0.64 -9.60
CA PHE A 160 3.99 -1.17 -10.48
C PHE A 160 4.09 -0.43 -11.82
N ASN A 161 2.94 -0.05 -12.38
CA ASN A 161 2.85 0.65 -13.65
C ASN A 161 3.42 2.08 -13.61
N LEU A 162 3.60 2.63 -12.40
CA LEU A 162 4.13 3.98 -12.18
C LEU A 162 5.66 4.04 -12.25
N PHE A 163 6.33 2.88 -12.20
CA PHE A 163 7.79 2.80 -12.30
C PHE A 163 8.23 2.64 -13.75
N GLU A 164 9.13 3.54 -14.17
CA GLU A 164 9.76 3.47 -15.49
C GLU A 164 10.77 2.32 -15.55
N THR A 165 11.63 2.17 -14.53
CA THR A 165 12.64 1.10 -14.47
C THR A 165 12.13 -0.06 -13.61
N LYS A 166 11.31 -0.92 -14.21
CA LYS A 166 10.69 -2.06 -13.52
C LYS A 166 11.72 -3.04 -12.97
N GLU A 167 12.85 -3.20 -13.65
CA GLU A 167 13.93 -4.10 -13.23
C GLU A 167 14.55 -3.66 -11.90
N LYS A 168 14.71 -2.35 -11.68
CA LYS A 168 15.21 -1.83 -10.40
C LYS A 168 14.23 -2.03 -9.26
N LEU A 169 12.95 -1.74 -9.51
CA LEU A 169 11.88 -2.00 -8.56
C LEU A 169 11.84 -3.48 -8.19
N LEU A 170 11.82 -4.38 -9.17
CA LEU A 170 11.76 -5.82 -8.95
C LEU A 170 13.02 -6.34 -8.26
N ALA A 171 14.20 -5.78 -8.55
CA ALA A 171 15.43 -6.11 -7.84
C ALA A 171 15.36 -5.72 -6.35
N GLU A 172 14.86 -4.52 -6.03
CA GLU A 172 14.67 -4.10 -4.63
C GLU A 172 13.61 -4.93 -3.91
N VAL A 173 12.47 -5.20 -4.57
CA VAL A 173 11.41 -6.06 -4.06
C VAL A 173 11.95 -7.46 -3.78
N ARG A 174 12.73 -8.04 -4.72
CA ARG A 174 13.36 -9.34 -4.52
C ARG A 174 14.35 -9.30 -3.35
N ARG A 175 15.15 -8.25 -3.23
CA ARG A 175 16.15 -8.11 -2.16
C ARG A 175 15.50 -8.12 -0.78
N VAL A 176 14.40 -7.38 -0.61
CA VAL A 176 13.71 -7.28 0.70
C VAL A 176 12.80 -8.48 0.98
N LEU A 177 12.41 -9.26 -0.03
CA LEU A 177 11.69 -10.52 0.16
C LEU A 177 12.64 -11.63 0.63
N ASN A 178 12.20 -12.40 1.62
CA ASN A 178 12.89 -13.63 1.97
C ASN A 178 12.78 -14.69 0.86
N LYS A 179 13.56 -15.77 0.97
CA LYS A 179 13.67 -16.79 -0.08
C LYS A 179 12.35 -17.50 -0.42
N THR A 180 11.44 -17.59 0.53
CA THR A 180 10.11 -18.20 0.37
C THR A 180 9.01 -17.16 0.24
N GLY A 181 9.38 -15.88 0.21
CA GLY A 181 8.46 -14.76 0.25
C GLY A 181 7.74 -14.59 -1.07
N THR A 182 6.55 -14.00 -1.00
CA THR A 182 5.71 -13.78 -2.18
C THR A 182 5.66 -12.31 -2.54
N LEU A 183 5.77 -12.04 -3.84
CA LEU A 183 5.31 -10.78 -4.41
C LEU A 183 3.86 -10.97 -4.87
N LEU A 184 2.95 -10.14 -4.35
CA LEU A 184 1.56 -10.03 -4.81
C LEU A 184 1.36 -8.65 -5.45
N ILE A 185 0.88 -8.64 -6.70
CA ILE A 185 0.70 -7.45 -7.55
C ILE A 185 -0.67 -7.46 -8.23
#